data_AF-A0A196SC02-F1
#
_entry.id   AF-A0A196SC02-F1
#
_cell.length_a   1.000
_cell.length_b   1.000
_cell.length_c   1.000
_cell.angle_alpha   90.00
_cell.angle_beta   90.00
_cell.angle_gamma   90.00
#
_symmetry.space_group_name_H-M   'P 1'
#
loop_
_entity.id
_entity.type
_entity.pdbx_description
1 polymer ?
#
loop_
_entity_poly.entity_id
_entity_poly.type
_entity_poly.pdbx_seq_one_letter_code
_entity_poly.pdbx_strand_id
1 'polypeptide(L)'
;MGEYVRLRELIVGDECFQFVKDLRIVGLNALEKVEIGKQCFCKASGGVFEMRDCEKVKSVKIGDGSFVSVMSVMFENLPSLRTITLGQYVFGGELKLVMKNLGELNITPALRQYFL
;
A
#
# COMPACT_ATOMS: atom_id res chain seq x y z
N MET A 1 4.91 -9.84 20.23
CA MET A 1 4.80 -9.41 18.83
C MET A 1 5.93 -8.43 18.57
N GLY A 2 7.04 -8.94 18.05
CA GLY A 2 8.29 -8.20 17.85
C GLY A 2 9.08 -8.78 16.70
N GLU A 3 8.37 -9.30 15.70
CA GLU A 3 9.01 -9.81 14.50
C GLU A 3 9.31 -8.62 13.59
N TYR A 4 10.53 -8.58 13.08
CA TYR A 4 11.02 -7.53 12.17
C TYR A 4 11.19 -6.12 12.78
N VAL A 5 11.54 -6.03 14.06
CA VAL A 5 11.85 -4.75 14.77
C VAL A 5 12.98 -3.91 14.15
N ARG A 6 13.72 -4.46 13.17
CA ARG A 6 14.78 -3.78 12.44
C ARG A 6 14.51 -3.66 10.93
N LEU A 7 13.38 -4.15 10.43
CA LEU A 7 13.06 -4.06 9.01
C LEU A 7 12.75 -2.61 8.68
N ARG A 8 13.55 -2.03 7.77
CA ARG A 8 13.43 -0.63 7.36
C ARG A 8 12.79 -0.46 5.98
N GLU A 9 12.97 -1.43 5.10
CA GLU A 9 12.47 -1.36 3.73
C GLU A 9 11.84 -2.69 3.34
N LEU A 10 10.66 -2.62 2.73
CA LEU A 10 10.03 -3.73 2.05
C LEU A 10 10.00 -3.40 0.56
N ILE A 11 10.74 -4.16 -0.23
CA ILE A 11 10.80 -4.00 -1.69
C ILE A 11 10.32 -5.30 -2.32
N VAL A 12 9.22 -5.21 -3.06
CA VAL A 12 8.66 -6.28 -3.89
C VAL A 12 8.97 -5.91 -5.34
N GLY A 13 9.70 -6.79 -6.03
CA GLY A 13 10.07 -6.59 -7.45
C GLY A 13 8.87 -6.71 -8.40
N ASP A 14 9.11 -6.39 -9.67
CA ASP A 14 8.09 -6.53 -10.71
C ASP A 14 7.61 -7.98 -10.84
N GLU A 15 6.32 -8.15 -11.16
CA GLU A 15 5.64 -9.43 -11.38
C GLU A 15 5.67 -10.42 -10.20
N CYS A 16 6.05 -9.94 -9.00
CA CYS A 16 6.04 -10.76 -7.80
C CYS A 16 4.62 -10.92 -7.23
N PHE A 17 4.37 -12.05 -6.59
CA PHE A 17 3.12 -12.31 -5.87
C PHE A 17 1.84 -12.14 -6.71
N GLN A 18 1.90 -12.34 -8.03
CA GLN A 18 0.77 -12.17 -8.95
C GLN A 18 -0.51 -12.89 -8.49
N PHE A 19 -0.37 -14.08 -7.90
CA PHE A 19 -1.49 -14.92 -7.44
C PHE A 19 -1.79 -14.79 -5.95
N VAL A 20 -1.03 -13.97 -5.21
CA VAL A 20 -1.32 -13.74 -3.79
C VAL A 20 -2.51 -12.79 -3.69
N LYS A 21 -3.47 -13.18 -2.86
CA LYS A 21 -4.73 -12.45 -2.70
C LYS A 21 -4.62 -11.25 -1.77
N ASP A 22 -3.99 -11.43 -0.62
CA ASP A 22 -3.94 -10.42 0.44
C ASP A 22 -2.50 -9.97 0.70
N LEU A 23 -2.33 -8.67 0.97
CA LEU A 23 -1.11 -8.12 1.55
C LEU A 23 -1.48 -7.39 2.84
N ARG A 24 -0.86 -7.79 3.95
CA ARG A 24 -1.03 -7.14 5.26
C ARG A 24 0.32 -6.71 5.82
N ILE A 25 0.48 -5.40 6.05
CA ILE A 25 1.66 -4.77 6.63
C ILE A 25 1.22 -4.09 7.93
N VAL A 26 1.36 -4.78 9.05
CA VAL A 26 0.77 -4.37 10.34
C VAL A 26 1.82 -4.35 11.44
N GLY A 27 1.89 -3.24 12.20
CA GLY A 27 2.74 -3.16 13.40
C GLY A 27 4.25 -3.08 13.12
N LEU A 28 4.67 -2.81 11.88
CA LEU A 28 6.08 -2.74 11.49
C LEU A 28 6.65 -1.34 11.77
N ASN A 29 6.77 -0.99 13.06
CA ASN A 29 7.12 0.37 13.50
C ASN A 29 8.52 0.85 13.09
N ALA A 30 9.43 -0.05 12.71
CA ALA A 30 10.74 0.32 12.17
C ALA A 30 10.74 0.55 10.66
N LEU A 31 9.67 0.17 9.95
CA LEU A 31 9.58 0.25 8.50
C LEU A 31 9.48 1.71 8.08
N GLU A 32 10.30 2.11 7.11
CA GLU A 32 10.39 3.47 6.61
C GLU A 32 9.89 3.59 5.18
N LYS A 33 10.04 2.53 4.38
CA LYS A 33 9.75 2.53 2.95
C LYS A 33 9.06 1.24 2.53
N VAL A 34 8.01 1.38 1.72
CA VAL A 34 7.36 0.27 1.00
C VAL A 34 7.38 0.56 -0.50
N GLU A 35 7.96 -0.36 -1.26
CA GLU A 35 7.92 -0.34 -2.72
C GLU A 35 7.35 -1.66 -3.24
N ILE A 36 6.26 -1.55 -3.98
CA ILE A 36 5.68 -2.65 -4.74
C ILE A 36 5.91 -2.36 -6.22
N GLY A 37 6.52 -3.31 -6.94
CA GLY A 37 6.77 -3.24 -8.36
C GLY A 37 5.48 -3.26 -9.20
N LYS A 38 5.67 -3.43 -10.50
CA LYS A 38 4.58 -3.54 -11.49
C LYS A 38 3.97 -4.93 -11.46
N GLN A 39 2.70 -5.05 -11.86
CA GLN A 39 2.02 -6.32 -12.07
C GLN A 39 2.09 -7.27 -10.86
N CYS A 40 2.02 -6.74 -9.63
CA CYS A 40 2.00 -7.51 -8.39
C CYS A 40 0.56 -7.64 -7.87
N PHE A 41 0.23 -8.75 -7.19
CA PHE A 41 -1.10 -8.96 -6.58
C PHE A 41 -2.27 -8.70 -7.57
N CYS A 42 -2.10 -9.10 -8.84
CA CYS A 42 -2.97 -8.68 -9.94
C CYS A 42 -3.83 -9.80 -10.55
N LYS A 43 -3.54 -11.08 -10.23
CA LYS A 43 -4.26 -12.24 -10.79
C LYS A 43 -5.34 -12.79 -9.84
N ALA A 44 -5.25 -12.52 -8.55
CA ALA A 44 -6.26 -12.88 -7.57
C ALA A 44 -7.33 -11.78 -7.45
N SER A 45 -8.61 -12.17 -7.34
CA SER A 45 -9.73 -11.25 -7.17
C SER A 45 -10.24 -11.19 -5.74
N GLY A 46 -10.87 -10.08 -5.37
CA GLY A 46 -11.47 -9.91 -4.04
C GLY A 46 -10.42 -9.76 -2.93
N GLY A 47 -9.20 -9.34 -3.30
CA GLY A 47 -8.08 -9.19 -2.38
C GLY A 47 -8.23 -7.99 -1.45
N VAL A 48 -7.42 -7.98 -0.39
CA VAL A 48 -7.29 -6.85 0.54
C VAL A 48 -5.83 -6.41 0.62
N PHE A 49 -5.60 -5.10 0.51
CA PHE A 49 -4.33 -4.49 0.90
C PHE A 49 -4.52 -3.67 2.18
N GLU A 50 -3.87 -4.10 3.26
CA GLU A 50 -3.94 -3.47 4.56
C GLU A 50 -2.55 -3.02 5.00
N MET A 51 -2.44 -1.73 5.35
CA MET A 51 -1.25 -1.15 5.94
C MET A 51 -1.64 -0.29 7.14
N ARG A 52 -1.33 -0.78 8.34
CA ARG A 52 -1.76 -0.14 9.59
C ARG A 52 -0.71 -0.17 10.69
N ASP A 53 -0.81 0.80 11.59
CA ASP A 53 0.01 0.89 12.80
C ASP A 53 1.51 0.77 12.50
N CYS A 54 2.01 1.58 11.55
CA CYS A 54 3.42 1.62 11.17
C CYS A 54 3.95 3.03 11.38
N GLU A 55 4.62 3.25 12.51
CA GLU A 55 4.99 4.59 12.99
C GLU A 55 5.94 5.36 12.06
N LYS A 56 6.91 4.68 11.44
CA LYS A 56 8.04 5.32 10.73
C LYS A 56 7.91 5.34 9.21
N VAL A 57 6.83 4.80 8.64
CA VAL A 57 6.69 4.74 7.18
C VAL A 57 6.54 6.15 6.65
N LYS A 58 7.41 6.53 5.71
CA LYS A 58 7.43 7.86 5.09
C LYS A 58 6.85 7.84 3.68
N SER A 59 7.06 6.75 2.95
CA SER A 59 6.62 6.61 1.57
C SER A 59 6.12 5.20 1.23
N VAL A 60 5.06 5.18 0.43
CA VAL A 60 4.53 3.96 -0.20
C VAL A 60 4.49 4.19 -1.70
N LYS A 61 5.09 3.28 -2.47
CA LYS A 61 5.04 3.31 -3.93
C LYS A 61 4.51 1.99 -4.47
N ILE A 62 3.61 2.07 -5.44
CA ILE A 62 2.98 0.92 -6.08
C ILE A 62 3.08 1.11 -7.60
N GLY A 63 3.68 0.13 -8.28
CA GLY A 63 3.87 0.13 -9.73
C GLY A 63 2.61 -0.18 -10.52
N ASP A 64 2.72 0.01 -11.83
CA ASP A 64 1.62 -0.12 -12.79
C ASP A 64 0.96 -1.51 -12.76
N GLY A 65 -0.37 -1.55 -12.83
CA GLY A 65 -1.15 -2.79 -12.94
C GLY A 65 -1.14 -3.68 -11.69
N SER A 66 -0.62 -3.19 -10.57
CA SER A 66 -0.61 -3.92 -9.30
C SER A 66 -1.93 -3.72 -8.54
N PHE A 67 -2.46 -4.72 -7.85
CA PHE A 67 -3.72 -4.64 -7.08
C PHE A 67 -5.00 -4.31 -7.89
N VAL A 68 -4.99 -4.51 -9.21
CA VAL A 68 -6.13 -4.18 -10.11
C VAL A 68 -7.49 -4.78 -9.72
N SER A 69 -7.49 -5.89 -8.98
CA SER A 69 -8.70 -6.61 -8.56
C SER A 69 -8.88 -6.66 -7.03
N VAL A 70 -8.21 -5.76 -6.30
CA VAL A 70 -8.40 -5.56 -4.86
C VAL A 70 -9.76 -4.92 -4.61
N MET A 71 -10.46 -5.33 -3.56
CA MET A 71 -11.76 -4.75 -3.19
C MET A 71 -11.67 -3.77 -2.03
N SER A 72 -10.61 -3.88 -1.21
CA SER A 72 -10.40 -2.99 -0.08
C SER A 72 -8.93 -2.63 0.06
N VAL A 73 -8.67 -1.33 0.19
CA VAL A 73 -7.35 -0.79 0.50
C VAL A 73 -7.47 0.05 1.76
N MET A 74 -6.59 -0.19 2.73
CA MET A 74 -6.58 0.51 3.99
C MET A 74 -5.19 1.05 4.31
N PHE A 75 -5.14 2.36 4.53
CA PHE A 75 -4.03 3.05 5.16
C PHE A 75 -4.54 3.65 6.47
N GLU A 76 -4.06 3.18 7.62
CA GLU A 76 -4.53 3.63 8.93
C GLU A 76 -3.38 3.77 9.93
N ASN A 77 -3.38 4.83 10.75
CA ASN A 77 -2.36 5.07 11.78
C ASN A 77 -0.93 5.03 11.23
N LEU A 78 -0.66 5.89 10.24
CA LEU A 78 0.64 6.05 9.60
C LEU A 78 1.13 7.50 9.80
N PRO A 79 1.50 7.90 11.03
CA PRO A 79 1.71 9.30 11.39
C PRO A 79 2.91 9.96 10.69
N SER A 80 3.89 9.18 10.24
CA SER A 80 5.06 9.70 9.49
C SER A 80 4.87 9.71 7.98
N LEU A 81 3.71 9.28 7.47
CA LEU A 81 3.50 9.10 6.05
C LEU A 81 3.44 10.46 5.34
N ARG A 82 4.27 10.63 4.32
CA ARG A 82 4.37 11.88 3.55
C ARG A 82 3.92 11.71 2.12
N THR A 83 4.17 10.54 1.52
CA THR A 83 3.85 10.31 0.12
C THR A 83 3.27 8.92 -0.11
N ILE A 84 2.23 8.88 -0.97
CA ILE A 84 1.82 7.67 -1.66
C ILE A 84 1.94 7.96 -3.16
N THR A 85 2.61 7.08 -3.88
CA THR A 85 2.81 7.17 -5.33
C THR A 85 2.22 5.93 -5.97
N LEU A 86 1.25 6.14 -6.86
CA LEU A 86 0.59 5.08 -7.60
C LEU A 86 0.98 5.19 -9.07
N GLY A 87 1.32 4.06 -9.68
CA GLY A 87 1.43 3.92 -11.12
C GLY A 87 0.07 3.96 -11.81
N GLN A 88 0.04 3.56 -13.07
CA GLN A 88 -1.19 3.45 -13.84
C GLN A 88 -1.94 2.16 -13.47
N TYR A 89 -3.27 2.23 -13.42
CA TYR A 89 -4.15 1.06 -13.19
C TYR A 89 -3.80 0.28 -11.91
N VAL A 90 -3.65 0.94 -10.77
CA VAL A 90 -3.36 0.25 -9.51
C VAL A 90 -4.65 -0.28 -8.88
N PHE A 91 -5.54 0.59 -8.42
CA PHE A 91 -6.81 0.16 -7.87
C PHE A 91 -7.92 0.27 -8.91
N GLY A 92 -8.64 -0.82 -9.16
CA GLY A 92 -9.74 -0.89 -10.13
C GLY A 92 -11.11 -1.10 -9.49
N GLY A 93 -12.17 -0.89 -10.28
CA GLY A 93 -13.56 -1.25 -9.93
C GLY A 93 -14.17 -0.50 -8.74
N GLU A 94 -15.14 -1.17 -8.08
CA GLU A 94 -15.75 -0.72 -6.82
C GLU A 94 -14.78 -0.95 -5.65
N LEU A 95 -13.82 -0.04 -5.52
CA LEU A 95 -12.83 -0.07 -4.44
C LEU A 95 -13.37 0.61 -3.18
N LYS A 96 -13.25 -0.07 -2.04
CA LYS A 96 -13.31 0.60 -0.73
C LYS A 96 -11.92 1.09 -0.33
N LEU A 97 -11.70 2.40 -0.40
CA LEU A 97 -10.48 3.04 0.11
C LEU A 97 -10.72 3.64 1.50
N VAL A 98 -9.89 3.27 2.47
CA VAL A 98 -9.90 3.83 3.82
C VAL A 98 -8.57 4.50 4.09
N MET A 99 -8.61 5.78 4.43
CA MET A 99 -7.44 6.60 4.74
C MET A 99 -7.69 7.37 6.03
N LYS A 100 -7.01 6.97 7.11
CA LYS A 100 -7.22 7.50 8.47
C LYS A 100 -5.90 7.74 9.19
N ASN A 101 -5.78 8.84 9.93
CA ASN A 101 -4.62 9.14 10.77
C ASN A 101 -3.28 9.02 10.00
N LEU A 102 -3.19 9.66 8.82
CA LEU A 102 -2.05 9.54 7.89
C LEU A 102 -1.01 10.66 8.01
N GLY A 103 -0.97 11.37 9.14
CA GLY A 103 -0.02 12.45 9.36
C GLY A 103 -0.14 13.58 8.33
N GLU A 104 1.02 14.06 7.85
CA GLU A 104 1.15 15.14 6.86
C GLU A 104 1.15 14.61 5.41
N LEU A 105 0.25 13.67 5.08
CA LEU A 105 0.21 13.09 3.74
C LEU A 105 -0.03 14.16 2.67
N ASN A 106 0.92 14.30 1.75
CA ASN A 106 0.74 15.10 0.55
C ASN A 106 0.01 14.28 -0.52
N ILE A 107 -1.26 14.58 -0.75
CA ILE A 107 -2.08 13.88 -1.74
C ILE A 107 -1.63 14.27 -3.15
N THR A 108 -0.95 13.34 -3.83
CA THR A 108 -0.61 13.49 -5.25
C THR A 108 -1.86 13.41 -6.13
N PRO A 109 -1.86 14.00 -7.35
CA PRO A 109 -3.02 13.95 -8.25
C PRO A 109 -3.55 12.54 -8.51
N ALA A 110 -2.67 11.53 -8.57
CA ALA A 110 -3.04 10.13 -8.78
C ALA A 110 -3.90 9.53 -7.65
N LEU A 111 -3.81 10.05 -6.43
CA LEU A 111 -4.68 9.64 -5.33
C LEU A 111 -6.01 10.39 -5.32
N ARG A 112 -6.05 11.61 -5.86
CA ARG A 112 -7.26 12.45 -5.84
C ARG A 112 -8.44 11.80 -6.54
N GLN A 113 -8.18 10.96 -7.56
CA GLN A 113 -9.24 10.24 -8.28
C GLN A 113 -10.03 9.26 -7.41
N TYR A 114 -9.52 8.88 -6.23
CA TYR A 114 -10.19 7.97 -5.29
C TYR A 114 -10.91 8.69 -4.14
N PHE A 115 -10.93 10.03 -4.15
CA PHE A 115 -11.60 10.86 -3.15
C PHE A 115 -12.76 11.70 -3.73
N LEU A 116 -13.16 11.44 -4.98
CA LEU A 116 -14.28 12.09 -5.66
C LEU A 116 -15.52 11.19 -5.69
#